data_AF-A0A0D0BA64-F1
#
_entry.id   AF-A0A0D0BA64-F1
#
_cell.length_a   1.000
_cell.length_b   1.000
_cell.length_c   1.000
_cell.angle_alpha   90.00
_cell.angle_beta   90.00
_cell.angle_gamma   90.00
#
_symmetry.space_group_name_H-M   'P 1'
#
loop_
_entity.id
_entity.type
_entity.pdbx_description
1 polymer ?
#
loop_
_entity_poly.entity_id
_entity_poly.type
_entity_poly.pdbx_seq_one_letter_code
_entity_poly.pdbx_strand_id
1 'polypeptide(L)'
;MACWCTHSICYGFHCIPVGEGRNDVFSAIITRWPKAPARVVYDFACALGPYCWSREPEFFADTQFVVDGFHAPGHTKCSPAAFLKTYAAVDADLSHINSSAAECGNSGMTRIRKSVSYMVQSRAILYCWVFISVWNRLQILGLYKKAGELL
;
A
#
# COMPACT_ATOMS: atom_id res chain seq x y z
N MET A 1 -4.81 6.54 -5.39
CA MET A 1 -4.10 5.43 -4.74
C MET A 1 -2.98 5.98 -3.88
N ALA A 2 -2.77 5.41 -2.69
CA ALA A 2 -1.67 5.76 -1.80
C ALA A 2 -0.93 4.49 -1.38
N CYS A 3 0.40 4.56 -1.28
CA CYS A 3 1.25 3.45 -0.88
C CYS A 3 1.64 3.61 0.58
N TRP A 4 1.37 2.59 1.39
CA TRP A 4 1.55 2.61 2.83
C TRP A 4 2.52 1.52 3.26
N CYS A 5 3.29 1.77 4.31
CA CYS A 5 4.05 0.73 4.99
C CYS A 5 3.22 0.09 6.11
N THR A 6 3.71 -1.00 6.69
CA THR A 6 3.07 -1.72 7.81
C THR A 6 2.85 -0.84 9.05
N HIS A 7 3.61 0.23 9.22
CA HIS A 7 3.47 1.19 10.30
C HIS A 7 2.46 2.32 9.99
N SER A 8 1.65 2.18 8.93
CA SER A 8 0.68 3.19 8.49
C SER A 8 1.31 4.54 8.10
N ILE A 9 2.59 4.53 7.69
CA ILE A 9 3.28 5.67 7.10
C ILE A 9 3.07 5.61 5.59
N CYS A 10 2.62 6.71 4.99
CA CYS A 10 2.43 6.83 3.55
C CYS A 10 3.76 7.18 2.88
N TYR A 11 4.19 6.38 1.91
CA TYR A 11 5.35 6.69 1.08
C TYR A 11 5.03 7.71 -0.02
N GLY A 12 3.77 7.76 -0.44
CA GLY A 12 3.32 8.67 -1.48
C GLY A 12 1.94 8.30 -2.00
N PHE A 13 1.41 9.16 -2.87
CA PHE A 13 0.12 8.96 -3.50
C PHE A 13 0.16 9.35 -4.98
N HIS A 14 -0.75 8.74 -5.74
CA HIS A 14 -1.00 9.03 -7.13
C HIS A 14 -2.49 9.32 -7.36
N CYS A 15 -2.77 10.44 -8.04
CA CYS A 15 -4.10 10.80 -8.49
C CYS A 15 -4.38 10.08 -9.82
N ILE A 16 -5.19 9.03 -9.75
CA ILE A 16 -5.50 8.18 -10.89
C ILE A 16 -6.54 8.88 -11.78
N PRO A 17 -6.26 9.06 -13.08
CA PRO A 17 -7.17 9.77 -13.98
C PRO A 17 -8.34 8.91 -14.48
N VAL A 18 -8.13 7.61 -14.74
CA VAL A 18 -9.11 6.74 -15.42
C VAL A 18 -9.13 5.33 -14.81
N GLY A 19 -9.50 5.24 -13.53
CA GLY A 19 -9.66 3.97 -12.82
C GLY A 19 -8.34 3.26 -12.44
N GLU A 20 -8.36 2.57 -11.30
CA GLU A 20 -7.17 1.90 -10.77
C GLU A 20 -6.89 0.60 -11.52
N GLY A 21 -5.63 0.40 -11.93
CA GLY A 21 -5.18 -0.83 -12.56
C GLY A 21 -3.79 -1.27 -12.12
N ARG A 22 -3.36 -2.42 -12.64
CA ARG A 22 -2.03 -3.01 -12.37
C ARG A 22 -0.88 -2.06 -12.71
N ASN A 23 -1.07 -1.25 -13.76
CA ASN A 23 -0.04 -0.35 -14.25
C ASN A 23 0.27 0.78 -13.27
N ASP A 24 -0.73 1.25 -12.49
CA ASP A 24 -0.51 2.32 -11.50
C ASP A 24 0.47 1.84 -10.42
N VAL A 25 0.22 0.66 -9.86
CA VAL A 25 1.08 0.07 -8.82
C VAL A 25 2.44 -0.32 -9.39
N PHE A 26 2.48 -0.98 -10.56
CA PHE A 26 3.72 -1.33 -11.23
C PHE A 26 4.60 -0.10 -11.48
N SER A 27 4.03 0.94 -12.10
CA SER A 27 4.74 2.18 -12.41
C SER A 27 5.22 2.89 -11.15
N ALA A 28 4.41 2.88 -10.08
CA ALA A 28 4.83 3.45 -8.80
C ALA A 28 6.05 2.71 -8.23
N ILE A 29 6.05 1.37 -8.25
CA ILE A 29 7.15 0.60 -7.67
C ILE A 29 8.43 0.80 -8.49
N ILE A 30 8.38 0.61 -9.80
CA ILE A 30 9.58 0.66 -10.65
C ILE A 30 10.22 2.06 -10.72
N THR A 31 9.41 3.12 -10.63
CA THR A 31 9.92 4.51 -10.76
C THR A 31 10.39 5.09 -9.43
N ARG A 32 9.99 4.52 -8.29
CA ARG A 32 10.24 5.12 -6.96
C ARG A 32 11.12 4.25 -6.06
N TRP A 33 11.24 2.95 -6.34
CA TRP A 33 12.11 2.06 -5.58
C TRP A 33 13.36 1.68 -6.40
N PRO A 34 14.57 1.86 -5.84
CA PRO A 34 15.79 1.40 -6.51
C PRO A 34 15.90 -0.13 -6.54
N LYS A 35 15.26 -0.82 -5.58
CA LYS A 35 15.12 -2.27 -5.51
C LYS A 35 13.68 -2.60 -5.16
N ALA A 36 13.09 -3.59 -5.83
CA ALA A 36 11.73 -3.99 -5.54
C ALA A 36 11.54 -4.36 -4.06
N PRO A 37 10.38 -4.03 -3.46
CA PRO A 37 10.04 -4.51 -2.13
C PRO A 37 10.08 -6.04 -2.08
N ALA A 38 10.55 -6.62 -0.98
CA ALA A 38 10.49 -8.07 -0.78
C ALA A 38 9.04 -8.59 -0.78
N ARG A 39 8.09 -7.73 -0.37
CA ARG A 39 6.66 -8.07 -0.32
C ARG A 39 5.80 -6.88 -0.67
N VAL A 40 4.76 -7.13 -1.47
CA VAL A 40 3.71 -6.18 -1.81
C VAL A 40 2.38 -6.79 -1.39
N VAL A 41 1.71 -6.13 -0.44
CA VAL A 41 0.37 -6.47 0.03
C VAL A 41 -0.63 -5.55 -0.66
N TYR A 42 -1.56 -6.10 -1.45
CA TYR A 42 -2.48 -5.33 -2.26
C TYR A 42 -3.74 -6.14 -2.61
N ASP A 43 -4.92 -5.51 -2.61
CA ASP A 43 -6.19 -6.18 -2.91
C ASP A 43 -6.16 -6.92 -4.25
N PHE A 44 -5.59 -6.31 -5.29
CA PHE A 44 -5.48 -6.88 -6.63
C PHE A 44 -4.11 -7.54 -6.91
N ALA A 45 -3.40 -7.96 -5.84
CA ALA A 45 -2.08 -8.59 -5.94
C ALA A 45 -2.06 -9.85 -6.83
N CYS A 46 -3.16 -10.61 -6.84
CA CYS A 46 -3.30 -11.85 -7.63
C CYS A 46 -3.07 -11.63 -9.14
N ALA A 47 -3.40 -10.45 -9.65
CA ALA A 47 -3.19 -10.08 -11.05
C ALA A 47 -1.97 -9.17 -11.24
N LEU A 48 -1.58 -8.43 -10.19
CA LEU A 48 -0.39 -7.60 -10.18
C LEU A 48 0.90 -8.43 -10.26
N GLY A 49 1.01 -9.50 -9.46
CA GLY A 49 2.23 -10.33 -9.42
C GLY A 49 2.63 -10.88 -10.79
N PRO A 50 1.75 -11.64 -11.48
CA PRO A 50 2.03 -12.13 -12.83
C PRO A 50 2.35 -11.01 -13.82
N TYR A 51 1.71 -9.84 -13.68
CA TYR A 51 1.98 -8.68 -14.52
C TYR A 51 3.39 -8.13 -14.29
N CYS A 52 3.80 -7.94 -13.02
CA CYS A 52 5.13 -7.46 -12.66
C CYS A 52 6.22 -8.43 -13.09
N TRP A 53 6.09 -9.73 -12.77
CA TRP A 53 7.08 -10.75 -13.13
C TRP A 53 7.23 -10.92 -14.65
N SER A 54 6.15 -10.74 -15.42
CA SER A 54 6.23 -10.84 -16.89
C SER A 54 6.85 -9.60 -17.54
N ARG A 55 6.72 -8.42 -16.91
CA ARG A 55 7.22 -7.15 -17.43
C ARG A 55 8.67 -6.92 -17.09
N GLU A 56 9.04 -7.15 -15.82
CA GLU A 56 10.36 -6.84 -15.27
C GLU A 56 10.82 -7.99 -14.35
N PRO A 57 11.10 -9.17 -14.92
CA PRO A 57 11.37 -10.38 -14.15
C PRO A 57 12.56 -10.25 -13.21
N GLU A 58 13.65 -9.60 -13.65
CA GLU A 58 14.86 -9.43 -12.85
C GLU A 58 14.62 -8.52 -11.65
N PHE A 59 13.89 -7.41 -11.85
CA PHE A 59 13.62 -6.45 -10.78
C PHE A 59 12.70 -7.05 -9.70
N PHE A 60 11.71 -7.86 -10.10
CA PHE A 60 10.72 -8.47 -9.20
C PHE A 60 11.01 -9.93 -8.82
N ALA A 61 12.20 -10.46 -9.15
CA ALA A 61 12.54 -11.87 -8.97
C ALA A 61 12.30 -12.38 -7.53
N ASP A 62 12.63 -11.53 -6.55
CA ASP A 62 12.51 -11.83 -5.12
C ASP A 62 11.28 -11.16 -4.47
N THR A 63 10.35 -10.61 -5.27
CA THR A 63 9.16 -9.91 -4.74
C THR A 63 7.98 -10.86 -4.62
N GLN A 64 7.47 -10.99 -3.40
CA GLN A 64 6.22 -11.70 -3.13
C GLN A 64 5.02 -10.76 -3.23
N PHE A 65 4.03 -11.12 -4.06
CA PHE A 65 2.76 -10.42 -4.16
C PHE A 65 1.65 -11.19 -3.45
N VAL A 66 0.97 -10.54 -2.50
CA VAL A 66 -0.09 -11.17 -1.70
C VAL A 66 -1.31 -10.26 -1.54
N VAL A 67 -2.48 -10.87 -1.62
CA VAL A 67 -3.77 -10.27 -1.31
C VAL A 67 -3.88 -10.14 0.21
N ASP A 68 -4.32 -8.98 0.67
CA ASP A 68 -4.55 -8.75 2.09
C ASP A 68 -5.66 -9.67 2.64
N GLY A 69 -5.70 -9.80 3.97
CA GLY A 69 -6.65 -10.70 4.62
C GLY A 69 -8.10 -10.22 4.56
N PHE A 70 -8.34 -8.92 4.40
CA PHE A 70 -9.66 -8.31 4.45
C PHE A 70 -10.42 -8.51 3.13
N HIS A 71 -9.73 -8.37 2.00
CA HIS A 71 -10.28 -8.54 0.66
C HIS A 71 -10.29 -10.01 0.21
N ALA A 72 -9.54 -10.89 0.89
CA ALA A 72 -9.43 -12.31 0.53
C ALA A 72 -10.77 -13.02 0.21
N PRO A 73 -11.88 -12.82 0.96
CA PRO A 73 -13.17 -13.45 0.65
C PRO A 73 -13.73 -13.08 -0.74
N GLY A 74 -13.37 -11.93 -1.30
CA GLY A 74 -13.78 -11.49 -2.64
C GLY A 74 -13.07 -12.22 -3.79
N HIS A 75 -11.99 -12.95 -3.51
CA HIS A 75 -11.13 -13.58 -4.52
C HIS A 75 -11.43 -15.07 -4.70
N THR A 76 -12.65 -15.40 -5.10
CA THR A 76 -13.12 -16.80 -5.21
C THR A 76 -12.46 -17.63 -6.31
N LYS A 77 -11.82 -16.98 -7.29
CA LYS A 77 -11.16 -17.64 -8.45
C LYS A 77 -9.64 -17.56 -8.40
N CYS A 78 -9.07 -16.98 -7.35
CA CYS A 78 -7.62 -16.81 -7.24
C CYS A 78 -6.98 -18.02 -6.56
N SER A 79 -5.74 -18.32 -6.93
CA SER A 79 -4.97 -19.40 -6.30
C SER A 79 -4.74 -19.12 -4.81
N PRO A 80 -4.79 -20.15 -3.93
CA PRO A 80 -4.37 -20.04 -2.54
C PRO A 80 -2.99 -19.39 -2.35
N ALA A 81 -2.09 -19.55 -3.33
CA ALA A 81 -0.75 -18.95 -3.33
C ALA A 81 -0.73 -17.43 -3.46
N ALA A 82 -1.87 -16.79 -3.76
CA ALA A 82 -1.98 -15.34 -3.81
C ALA A 82 -2.35 -14.71 -2.46
N PHE A 83 -2.67 -15.49 -1.42
CA PHE A 83 -3.21 -14.95 -0.17
C PHE A 83 -2.18 -14.91 0.94
N LEU A 84 -2.08 -13.77 1.64
CA LEU A 84 -1.21 -13.61 2.80
C LEU A 84 -1.51 -14.66 3.88
N LYS A 85 -2.81 -14.96 4.10
CA LYS A 85 -3.25 -15.93 5.11
C LYS A 85 -2.70 -17.34 4.87
N THR A 86 -2.56 -17.76 3.61
CA THR A 86 -2.01 -19.08 3.26
C THR A 86 -0.55 -19.17 3.69
N TYR A 87 0.24 -18.13 3.45
CA TYR A 87 1.64 -18.10 3.89
C TYR A 87 1.76 -17.97 5.40
N ALA A 88 0.89 -17.17 6.04
CA ALA A 88 0.87 -17.01 7.49
C ALA A 88 0.54 -18.31 8.25
N ALA A 89 -0.08 -19.29 7.59
CA ALA A 89 -0.32 -20.61 8.16
C ALA A 89 0.96 -21.46 8.29
N VAL A 90 2.02 -21.11 7.54
CA VAL A 90 3.32 -21.81 7.53
C VAL A 90 4.39 -20.97 8.22
N ASP A 91 4.36 -19.65 8.02
CA ASP A 91 5.27 -18.68 8.62
C ASP A 91 4.48 -17.72 9.52
N ALA A 92 4.55 -17.96 10.83
CA ALA A 92 3.80 -17.20 11.83
C ALA A 92 4.21 -15.71 11.85
N ASP A 93 5.43 -15.37 11.45
CA ASP A 93 5.90 -13.97 11.47
C ASP A 93 5.10 -13.10 10.49
N LEU A 94 4.55 -13.71 9.44
CA LEU A 94 3.70 -13.01 8.47
C LEU A 94 2.36 -12.58 9.05
N SER A 95 1.91 -13.20 10.14
CA SER A 95 0.70 -12.78 10.85
C SER A 95 0.85 -11.41 11.53
N HIS A 96 2.09 -11.00 11.82
CA HIS A 96 2.39 -9.68 12.40
C HIS A 96 2.40 -8.56 11.36
N ILE A 97 2.33 -8.88 10.06
CA ILE A 97 2.22 -7.86 9.01
C ILE A 97 0.85 -7.21 9.11
N ASN A 98 0.85 -5.89 9.36
CA ASN A 98 -0.35 -5.08 9.32
C ASN A 98 -0.85 -4.92 7.87
N SER A 99 -1.58 -5.93 7.39
CA SER A 99 -2.18 -5.93 6.05
C SER A 99 -3.29 -4.88 5.88
N SER A 100 -3.83 -4.35 6.98
CA SER A 100 -4.85 -3.28 6.99
C SER A 100 -4.28 -1.87 7.01
N ALA A 101 -2.95 -1.70 6.94
CA ALA A 101 -2.33 -0.37 6.96
C ALA A 101 -2.88 0.53 5.85
N ALA A 102 -3.10 -0.03 4.66
CA ALA A 102 -3.68 0.69 3.53
C ALA A 102 -5.14 1.08 3.77
N GLU A 103 -5.97 0.18 4.32
CA GLU A 103 -7.37 0.47 4.65
C GLU A 103 -7.49 1.56 5.72
N CYS A 104 -6.69 1.45 6.79
CA CYS A 104 -6.61 2.45 7.84
C CYS A 104 -6.20 3.81 7.26
N GLY A 105 -5.15 3.85 6.44
CA GLY A 105 -4.67 5.07 5.79
C GLY A 105 -5.72 5.68 4.84
N ASN A 106 -6.39 4.84 4.04
CA ASN A 106 -7.45 5.26 3.14
C ASN A 106 -8.68 5.80 3.89
N SER A 107 -9.01 5.24 5.06
CA SER A 107 -10.04 5.80 5.95
C SER A 107 -9.66 7.22 6.42
N GLY A 108 -8.37 7.46 6.70
CA GLY A 108 -7.83 8.78 6.99
C GLY A 108 -8.02 9.75 5.82
N MET A 109 -7.69 9.33 4.61
CA MET A 109 -7.90 10.11 3.38
C MET A 109 -9.37 10.41 3.10
N THR A 110 -10.28 9.52 3.51
CA THR A 110 -11.73 9.72 3.35
C THR A 110 -12.23 10.93 4.16
N ARG A 111 -11.56 11.28 5.27
CA ARG A 111 -11.92 12.44 6.12
C ARG A 111 -11.78 13.77 5.37
N ILE A 112 -10.83 13.85 4.44
CA ILE A 112 -10.60 15.07 3.65
C ILE A 112 -11.31 15.07 2.30
N ARG A 113 -11.98 13.97 1.94
CA ARG A 113 -12.60 13.79 0.62
C ARG A 113 -13.55 14.93 0.26
N LYS A 114 -14.35 15.41 1.22
CA LYS A 114 -15.30 16.50 0.98
C LYS A 114 -14.59 17.82 0.70
N SER A 115 -13.58 18.16 1.49
CA SER A 115 -12.80 19.39 1.27
C SER A 115 -12.07 19.35 -0.07
N VAL A 116 -11.45 18.23 -0.41
CA VAL A 116 -10.76 18.02 -1.69
C VAL A 116 -11.73 18.11 -2.87
N SER A 117 -12.98 17.67 -2.74
CA SER A 117 -13.96 17.71 -3.85
C SER A 117 -14.34 19.11 -4.34
N TYR A 118 -14.07 20.15 -3.53
CA TYR A 118 -14.30 21.55 -3.90
C TYR A 118 -13.05 22.24 -4.46
N MET A 119 -11.94 21.52 -4.61
CA MET A 119 -10.66 22.05 -5.05
C MET A 119 -10.38 21.68 -6.50
N VAL A 120 -9.73 22.60 -7.23
CA VAL A 120 -9.07 22.26 -8.49
C VAL A 120 -7.90 21.31 -8.22
N GLN A 121 -7.51 20.52 -9.23
CA GLN A 121 -6.52 19.45 -9.09
C GLN A 121 -5.21 19.88 -8.42
N SER A 122 -4.65 21.04 -8.79
CA SER A 122 -3.40 21.54 -8.21
C SER A 122 -3.51 21.80 -6.70
N ARG A 123 -4.63 22.36 -6.25
CA ARG A 123 -4.92 22.61 -4.83
C ARG A 123 -5.23 21.32 -4.09
N ALA A 124 -5.99 20.41 -4.72
CA ALA A 124 -6.26 19.08 -4.18
C ALA A 124 -4.97 18.30 -3.91
N ILE A 125 -4.02 18.28 -4.85
CA ILE A 125 -2.73 17.60 -4.71
C ILE A 125 -1.93 18.19 -3.54
N LEU A 126 -1.79 19.52 -3.48
CA LEU A 126 -1.07 20.18 -2.37
C LEU A 126 -1.72 19.90 -1.02
N TYR A 127 -3.05 19.97 -0.95
CA TYR A 127 -3.79 19.70 0.28
C TYR A 127 -3.60 18.25 0.75
N CYS A 128 -3.73 17.27 -0.16
CA CYS A 128 -3.46 15.86 0.14
C CYS A 128 -2.01 15.65 0.61
N TRP A 129 -1.04 16.29 -0.04
CA TRP A 129 0.36 16.20 0.35
C TRP A 129 0.62 16.74 1.76
N VAL A 130 0.06 17.90 2.11
CA VAL A 130 0.16 18.46 3.47
C VAL A 130 -0.51 17.55 4.48
N PHE A 131 -1.72 17.07 4.20
CA PHE A 131 -2.45 16.16 5.09
C PHE A 131 -1.64 14.88 5.38
N ILE A 132 -1.09 14.25 4.33
CA ILE A 132 -0.25 13.06 4.46
C ILE A 132 1.04 13.37 5.22
N SER A 133 1.65 14.54 5.01
CA SER A 133 2.86 14.94 5.73
C SER A 133 2.61 15.07 7.24
N VAL A 134 1.48 15.67 7.63
CA VAL A 134 1.06 15.74 9.04
C VAL A 134 0.75 14.35 9.59
N TRP A 135 0.01 13.52 8.83
CA TRP A 135 -0.30 12.14 9.21
C TRP A 135 0.98 11.35 9.51
N ASN A 136 1.94 11.36 8.57
CA ASN A 136 3.20 10.65 8.70
C ASN A 136 3.97 11.12 9.93
N ARG A 137 4.04 12.43 10.18
CA ARG A 137 4.70 12.98 11.37
C ARG A 137 4.07 12.45 12.65
N LEU A 138 2.75 12.40 12.74
CA LEU A 138 2.04 11.89 13.91
C LEU A 138 2.27 10.38 14.11
N GLN A 139 2.26 9.59 13.03
CA GLN A 139 2.56 8.16 13.11
C GLN A 139 4.00 7.92 13.61
N ILE A 140 4.98 8.62 13.03
CA ILE A 140 6.40 8.51 13.43
C ILE A 140 6.59 8.88 14.90
N LEU A 141 5.99 9.99 15.37
CA LEU A 141 6.05 10.35 16.79
C LEU A 141 5.41 9.30 17.69
N GLY A 142 4.30 8.69 17.24
CA GLY A 142 3.67 7.58 17.95
C GLY A 142 4.56 6.34 18.04
N LEU A 143 5.36 6.05 17.01
CA LEU A 143 6.33 4.95 17.02
C LEU A 143 7.47 5.22 18.00
N TYR A 144 8.08 6.42 17.97
CA TYR A 144 9.11 6.80 18.94
C TYR A 144 8.63 6.68 20.39
N LYS A 145 7.42 7.18 20.67
CA LYS A 145 6.82 7.05 22.00
C LYS A 145 6.63 5.59 22.43
N LYS A 146 6.25 4.69 21.50
CA LYS A 146 6.10 3.25 21.79
C LYS A 146 7.45 2.55 21.99
N ALA A 147 8.49 2.99 21.28
CA ALA A 147 9.84 2.46 21.41
C ALA A 147 10.55 2.89 22.71
N GLY A 148 9.95 3.78 23.50
CA GLY A 148 10.62 4.36 24.67
C GLY A 148 11.71 5.38 24.32
N GLU A 149 11.84 5.70 23.03
CA GLU A 149 12.74 6.71 22.49
C GLU A 149 12.01 8.06 22.54
N LEU A 150 11.96 8.68 23.71
CA LEU A 150 11.54 10.07 23.80
C LEU A 150 12.65 10.96 23.23
N LEU A 151 12.29 11.75 22.19
CA LEU A 151 13.08 12.88 21.69
C LEU A 151 13.36 13.89 22.80
#